data_AF-A0AAU8DXU3-F1
#
_entry.id   AF-A0AAU8DXU3-F1
#
_cell.length_a   1.000
_cell.length_b   1.000
_cell.length_c   1.000
_cell.angle_alpha   90.00
_cell.angle_beta   90.00
_cell.angle_gamma   90.00
#
_symmetry.space_group_name_H-M   'P 1'
#
loop_
_entity.id
_entity.type
_entity.pdbx_description
1 polymer ?
#
loop_
_entity_poly.entity_id
_entity_poly.type
_entity_poly.pdbx_seq_one_letter_code
_entity_poly.pdbx_strand_id
1 'polypeptide(L)'
;MNILDYELTVGQRLVLDRYARFLGSLHPTFRNIPVVFEQRRKIGHQLAVLAGDSRLENARFNERYLQGLWGGAEEVRLLGSGYVEDLAVFTRESLEIARQTSRNEPIGLVDFRRFSLSRSPIWQLFPPTNVPDLIHELALRFYRLRAAIRQFKYTVVEVYDESFGLKLVFSRAMDHRSCQCHVTPTVVQELFRQPETAPVWDIDYSSSNASLRAAEYKFDVAALFSAFSSVSSRMGLFLEVLYQRADGVINKLLQAKSASRLGELNFKLASITEGGTECLAMISELEIWLRK
;
A
#
# COMPACT_ATOMS: atom_id res chain seq x y z
N MET A 1 2.72 -20.44 9.39
CA MET A 1 2.51 -19.86 8.05
C MET A 1 3.80 -19.13 7.69
N ASN A 2 4.54 -19.64 6.71
CA ASN A 2 5.91 -19.18 6.42
C ASN A 2 5.84 -17.82 5.71
N ILE A 3 6.77 -16.92 6.01
CA ILE A 3 6.91 -15.61 5.32
C ILE A 3 7.12 -15.82 3.79
N LEU A 4 7.57 -17.01 3.40
CA LEU A 4 7.85 -17.46 2.04
C LEU A 4 6.62 -17.55 1.10
N ASP A 5 5.38 -17.49 1.59
CA ASP A 5 4.18 -17.57 0.72
C ASP A 5 3.79 -16.24 0.07
N TYR A 6 4.43 -15.13 0.44
CA TYR A 6 4.14 -13.78 -0.08
C TYR A 6 5.29 -13.22 -0.91
N GLU A 7 5.69 -13.95 -1.94
CA GLU A 7 6.81 -13.52 -2.79
C GLU A 7 6.49 -12.19 -3.52
N LEU A 8 7.18 -11.14 -3.09
CA LEU A 8 7.18 -9.81 -3.70
C LEU A 8 8.24 -9.77 -4.81
N THR A 9 7.80 -9.75 -6.08
CA THR A 9 8.70 -9.88 -7.23
C THR A 9 8.90 -8.56 -7.97
N VAL A 10 10.03 -8.43 -8.67
CA VAL A 10 10.31 -7.26 -9.53
C VAL A 10 9.23 -7.09 -10.61
N GLY A 11 8.71 -8.19 -11.15
CA GLY A 11 7.61 -8.14 -12.13
C GLY A 11 6.33 -7.50 -11.58
N GLN A 12 5.96 -7.79 -10.33
CA GLN A 12 4.81 -7.15 -9.68
C GLN A 12 5.05 -5.65 -9.49
N ARG A 13 6.28 -5.24 -9.14
CA ARG A 13 6.65 -3.83 -8.96
C ARG A 13 6.52 -3.04 -10.27
N LEU A 14 7.00 -3.61 -11.38
CA LEU A 14 6.89 -3.02 -12.71
C LEU A 14 5.42 -2.84 -13.15
N VAL A 15 4.53 -3.76 -12.75
CA VAL A 15 3.09 -3.62 -12.99
C VAL A 15 2.52 -2.39 -12.26
N LEU A 16 2.91 -2.14 -11.00
CA LEU A 16 2.50 -0.93 -10.27
C LEU A 16 2.97 0.35 -10.98
N ASP A 17 4.24 0.40 -11.40
CA ASP A 17 4.78 1.57 -12.11
C ASP A 17 4.05 1.83 -13.42
N ARG A 18 3.83 0.76 -14.18
CA ARG A 18 3.14 0.84 -15.47
C ARG A 18 1.69 1.28 -15.29
N TYR A 19 1.02 0.80 -14.25
CA TYR A 19 -0.32 1.25 -13.89
C TYR A 19 -0.34 2.72 -13.42
N ALA A 20 0.64 3.17 -12.63
CA ALA A 20 0.75 4.58 -12.27
C ALA A 20 0.95 5.48 -13.52
N ARG A 21 1.83 5.08 -14.45
CA ARG A 21 2.02 5.79 -15.73
C ARG A 21 0.75 5.84 -16.56
N PHE A 22 -0.03 4.75 -16.58
CA PHE A 22 -1.35 4.73 -17.21
C PHE A 22 -2.31 5.73 -16.62
N LEU A 23 -2.40 5.78 -15.28
CA LEU A 23 -3.25 6.76 -14.62
C LEU A 23 -2.88 8.19 -15.00
N GLY A 24 -1.58 8.50 -15.08
CA GLY A 24 -1.08 9.79 -15.56
C GLY A 24 -1.38 10.09 -17.03
N SER A 25 -1.50 9.08 -17.89
CA SER A 25 -1.80 9.25 -19.33
C SER A 25 -3.28 9.39 -19.65
N LEU A 26 -4.18 9.06 -18.71
CA LEU A 26 -5.62 9.09 -18.92
C LEU A 26 -6.13 10.50 -19.23
N HIS A 27 -5.78 11.50 -18.43
CA HIS A 27 -6.32 12.85 -18.63
C HIS A 27 -5.92 13.46 -19.99
N PRO A 28 -4.64 13.39 -20.43
CA PRO A 28 -4.25 13.77 -21.79
C PRO A 28 -5.03 13.00 -22.88
N THR A 29 -5.17 11.68 -22.71
CA THR A 29 -5.88 10.83 -23.68
C THR A 29 -7.34 11.22 -23.82
N PHE A 30 -8.04 11.43 -22.71
CA PHE A 30 -9.45 11.81 -22.70
C PHE A 30 -9.67 13.23 -23.24
N ARG A 31 -8.71 14.14 -23.05
CA ARG A 31 -8.76 15.50 -23.62
C ARG A 31 -8.72 15.51 -25.15
N ASN A 32 -8.17 14.47 -25.77
CA ASN A 32 -8.12 14.34 -27.24
C ASN A 32 -9.42 13.77 -27.84
N ILE A 33 -10.33 13.21 -27.04
CA ILE A 33 -11.58 12.62 -27.55
C ILE A 33 -12.50 13.68 -28.21
N PRO A 34 -12.74 14.87 -27.62
CA PRO A 34 -13.49 15.92 -28.31
C PRO A 34 -12.82 16.40 -29.61
N VAL A 35 -11.48 16.39 -29.67
CA VAL A 35 -10.73 16.74 -30.88
C VAL A 35 -11.04 15.74 -32.00
N VAL A 36 -11.04 14.44 -31.69
CA VAL A 36 -11.46 13.38 -32.62
C VAL A 36 -12.88 13.64 -33.13
N PHE A 37 -13.85 13.88 -32.25
CA PHE A 37 -15.23 14.13 -32.68
C PHE A 37 -15.36 15.35 -33.59
N GLU A 38 -14.63 16.42 -33.28
CA GLU A 38 -14.61 17.63 -34.10
C GLU A 38 -13.98 17.40 -35.47
N GLN A 39 -12.89 16.62 -35.55
CA GLN A 39 -12.27 16.25 -36.81
C GLN A 39 -13.22 15.44 -37.70
N ARG A 40 -13.94 14.47 -37.12
CA ARG A 40 -14.97 13.70 -37.84
C ARG A 40 -16.08 14.61 -38.37
N ARG A 41 -16.50 15.60 -37.57
CA ARG A 41 -17.49 16.60 -37.99
C ARG A 41 -17.02 17.42 -39.19
N LYS A 42 -15.76 17.89 -39.16
CA LYS A 42 -15.17 18.71 -40.25
C LYS A 42 -15.11 17.99 -41.59
N ILE A 43 -15.06 16.66 -41.61
CA ILE A 43 -15.08 15.85 -42.83
C ILE A 43 -16.48 15.33 -43.19
N GLY A 44 -17.55 15.87 -42.58
CA GLY A 44 -18.94 15.63 -42.96
C GLY A 44 -19.68 14.55 -42.16
N HIS A 45 -19.10 14.02 -41.08
CA HIS A 45 -19.81 13.06 -40.23
C HIS A 45 -20.65 13.73 -39.13
N GLN A 46 -21.69 13.04 -38.67
CA GLN A 46 -22.52 13.53 -37.56
C GLN A 46 -21.76 13.44 -36.22
N LEU A 47 -21.77 14.54 -35.47
CA LEU A 47 -21.04 14.70 -34.21
C LEU A 47 -21.46 13.64 -33.17
N ALA A 48 -20.49 12.86 -32.68
CA ALA A 48 -20.67 11.99 -31.52
C ALA A 48 -20.52 12.76 -30.21
N VAL A 49 -21.14 12.24 -29.15
CA VAL A 49 -21.04 12.80 -27.80
C VAL A 49 -20.75 11.65 -26.84
N LEU A 50 -19.66 11.79 -26.09
CA LEU A 50 -19.32 10.92 -24.98
C LEU A 50 -19.62 11.69 -23.69
N ALA A 51 -20.51 11.15 -22.85
CA ALA A 51 -20.77 11.72 -21.54
C ALA A 51 -19.50 11.64 -20.67
N GLY A 52 -19.25 12.70 -19.89
CA GLY A 52 -18.21 12.66 -18.87
C GLY A 52 -18.51 11.62 -17.81
N ASP A 53 -17.47 11.03 -17.23
CA ASP A 53 -17.58 10.05 -16.15
C ASP A 53 -16.69 10.48 -14.99
N SER A 54 -17.29 10.77 -13.84
CA SER A 54 -16.59 11.32 -12.67
C SER A 54 -15.52 10.38 -12.11
N ARG A 55 -15.57 9.07 -12.43
CA ARG A 55 -14.55 8.11 -12.00
C ARG A 55 -13.18 8.38 -12.64
N LEU A 56 -13.11 9.17 -13.71
CA LEU A 56 -11.84 9.62 -14.29
C LEU A 56 -11.11 10.61 -13.39
N GLU A 57 -11.84 11.36 -12.55
CA GLU A 57 -11.24 12.33 -11.65
C GLU A 57 -10.35 11.66 -10.60
N ASN A 58 -10.69 10.42 -10.21
CA ASN A 58 -9.93 9.65 -9.23
C ASN A 58 -8.57 9.18 -9.77
N ALA A 59 -8.39 9.11 -11.09
CA ALA A 59 -7.15 8.62 -11.70
C ALA A 59 -5.91 9.39 -11.21
N ARG A 60 -6.02 10.72 -11.08
CA ARG A 60 -4.91 11.56 -10.60
C ARG A 60 -4.59 11.34 -9.13
N PHE A 61 -5.61 11.10 -8.31
CA PHE A 61 -5.40 10.80 -6.89
C PHE A 61 -4.76 9.42 -6.72
N ASN A 62 -5.26 8.43 -7.46
CA ASN A 62 -4.70 7.08 -7.48
C ASN A 62 -3.27 7.04 -7.99
N GLU A 63 -2.95 7.80 -9.04
CA GLU A 63 -1.57 7.96 -9.52
C GLU A 63 -0.66 8.44 -8.40
N ARG A 64 -1.06 9.51 -7.70
CA ARG A 64 -0.28 10.08 -6.58
C ARG A 64 -0.14 9.10 -5.42
N TYR A 65 -1.20 8.37 -5.10
CA TYR A 65 -1.13 7.34 -4.06
C TYR A 65 -0.14 6.25 -4.42
N LEU A 66 -0.17 5.74 -5.66
CA LEU A 66 0.78 4.73 -6.12
C LEU A 66 2.22 5.25 -6.13
N GLN A 67 2.44 6.49 -6.58
CA GLN A 67 3.76 7.14 -6.52
C GLN A 67 4.24 7.34 -5.07
N GLY A 68 3.33 7.57 -4.14
CA GLY A 68 3.61 7.75 -2.72
C GLY A 68 3.71 6.46 -1.90
N LEU A 69 3.46 5.28 -2.48
CA LEU A 69 3.44 4.01 -1.73
C LEU A 69 4.76 3.74 -1.02
N TRP A 70 5.90 4.00 -1.67
CA TRP A 70 7.20 3.81 -1.05
C TRP A 70 7.38 4.70 0.19
N GLY A 71 7.09 5.99 0.09
CA GLY A 71 7.17 6.92 1.23
C GLY A 71 6.28 6.50 2.39
N GLY A 72 5.05 6.06 2.11
CA GLY A 72 4.16 5.52 3.13
C GLY A 72 4.71 4.25 3.81
N ALA A 73 5.32 3.34 3.04
CA ALA A 73 5.95 2.15 3.60
C ALA A 73 7.20 2.49 4.43
N GLU A 74 8.00 3.47 3.99
CA GLU A 74 9.16 3.98 4.73
C GLU A 74 8.76 4.59 6.08
N GLU A 75 7.70 5.41 6.12
CA GLU A 75 7.18 5.98 7.36
C GLU A 75 6.75 4.88 8.36
N VAL A 76 6.02 3.86 7.87
CA VAL A 76 5.62 2.71 8.68
C VAL A 76 6.85 1.93 9.17
N ARG A 77 7.87 1.77 8.32
CA ARG A 77 9.14 1.10 8.67
C ARG A 77 9.90 1.85 9.75
N LEU A 78 10.02 3.18 9.64
CA LEU A 78 10.71 4.01 10.62
C LEU A 78 10.01 3.96 11.98
N LEU A 79 8.67 4.05 12.00
CA LEU A 79 7.87 3.88 13.21
C LEU A 79 8.07 2.49 13.83
N GLY A 80 7.97 1.45 13.01
CA GLY A 80 8.15 0.06 13.45
C GLY A 80 9.54 -0.19 14.01
N SER A 81 10.58 0.34 13.37
CA SER A 81 11.97 0.21 13.80
C SER A 81 12.18 0.79 15.19
N GLY A 82 11.68 2.01 15.44
CA GLY A 82 11.80 2.65 16.76
C GLY A 82 11.10 1.84 17.85
N TYR A 83 9.87 1.38 17.60
CA TYR A 83 9.11 0.62 18.61
C TYR A 83 9.67 -0.77 18.90
N VAL A 84 10.21 -1.44 17.88
CA VAL A 84 10.89 -2.73 18.06
C VAL A 84 12.21 -2.55 18.81
N GLU A 85 12.95 -1.47 18.54
CA GLU A 85 14.15 -1.13 19.30
C GLU A 85 13.83 -0.85 20.77
N ASP A 86 12.81 -0.05 21.06
CA ASP A 86 12.34 0.22 22.43
C ASP A 86 11.98 -1.08 23.17
N LEU A 87 11.25 -1.98 22.51
CA LEU A 87 10.89 -3.29 23.04
C LEU A 87 12.13 -4.17 23.32
N ALA A 88 13.10 -4.16 22.40
CA ALA A 88 14.34 -4.92 22.57
C ALA A 88 15.19 -4.38 23.72
N VAL A 89 15.29 -3.05 23.87
CA VAL A 89 15.95 -2.38 24.99
C VAL A 89 15.25 -2.77 26.31
N PHE A 90 13.93 -2.61 26.38
CA PHE A 90 13.14 -2.96 27.56
C PHE A 90 13.33 -4.43 27.97
N THR A 91 13.36 -5.33 26.98
CA THR A 91 13.58 -6.77 27.20
C THR A 91 14.98 -7.06 27.75
N ARG A 92 16.02 -6.41 27.21
CA ARG A 92 17.39 -6.55 27.74
C ARG A 92 17.50 -6.02 29.16
N GLU A 93 16.93 -4.86 29.44
CA GLU A 93 16.93 -4.25 30.78
C GLU A 93 16.21 -5.14 31.80
N SER A 94 15.06 -5.72 31.42
CA SER A 94 14.32 -6.66 32.28
C SER A 94 15.14 -7.92 32.62
N LEU A 95 15.90 -8.44 31.66
CA LEU A 95 16.82 -9.56 31.86
C LEU A 95 17.99 -9.17 32.79
N GLU A 96 18.54 -7.98 32.62
CA GLU A 96 19.62 -7.46 33.47
C GLU A 96 19.17 -7.25 34.91
N ILE A 97 17.99 -6.64 35.11
CA ILE A 97 17.39 -6.46 36.44
C ILE A 97 17.22 -7.82 37.12
N ALA A 98 16.68 -8.81 36.42
CA ALA A 98 16.49 -10.16 36.98
C ALA A 98 17.82 -10.89 37.30
N ARG A 99 18.92 -10.56 36.61
CA ARG A 99 20.27 -11.06 36.93
C ARG A 99 20.84 -10.42 38.19
N GLN A 100 20.53 -9.15 38.42
CA GLN A 100 21.02 -8.39 39.58
C GLN A 100 20.17 -8.63 40.84
N THR A 101 18.90 -9.01 40.69
CA THR A 101 18.00 -9.31 41.80
C THR A 101 17.68 -10.81 41.85
N SER A 102 16.54 -11.22 41.31
CA SER A 102 16.08 -12.60 41.22
C SER A 102 15.02 -12.74 40.14
N ARG A 103 14.96 -13.91 39.50
CA ARG A 103 13.84 -14.26 38.61
C ARG A 103 12.50 -14.33 39.34
N ASN A 104 12.51 -14.51 40.67
CA ASN A 104 11.30 -14.58 41.48
C ASN A 104 10.88 -13.22 42.06
N GLU A 105 11.61 -12.15 41.78
CA GLU A 105 11.27 -10.79 42.22
C GLU A 105 9.84 -10.45 41.75
N PRO A 106 8.92 -10.08 42.68
CA PRO A 106 7.58 -9.66 42.32
C PRO A 106 7.60 -8.40 41.46
N ILE A 107 6.87 -8.38 40.35
CA ILE A 107 6.85 -7.23 39.42
C ILE A 107 6.46 -5.92 40.11
N GLY A 108 5.54 -5.97 41.08
CA GLY A 108 5.09 -4.79 41.83
C GLY A 108 6.17 -4.16 42.74
N LEU A 109 7.26 -4.88 43.04
CA LEU A 109 8.38 -4.38 43.84
C LEU A 109 9.57 -3.91 42.99
N VAL A 110 9.55 -4.19 41.69
CA VAL A 110 10.60 -3.75 40.77
C VAL A 110 10.47 -2.25 40.55
N ASP A 111 11.53 -1.50 40.85
CA ASP A 111 11.60 -0.08 40.54
C ASP A 111 11.58 0.14 39.01
N PHE A 112 10.46 0.66 38.51
CA PHE A 112 10.24 0.92 37.10
C PHE A 112 11.19 1.99 36.53
N ARG A 113 11.77 2.84 37.38
CA ARG A 113 12.72 3.90 36.96
C ARG A 113 14.05 3.33 36.47
N ARG A 114 14.31 2.05 36.73
CA ARG A 114 15.49 1.33 36.22
C ARG A 114 15.43 1.09 34.72
N PHE A 115 14.23 1.11 34.13
CA PHE A 115 14.06 0.99 32.69
C PHE A 115 14.30 2.33 32.01
N SER A 116 15.09 2.37 30.94
CA SER A 116 15.32 3.61 30.18
C SER A 116 14.02 4.17 29.60
N LEU A 117 13.07 3.29 29.24
CA LEU A 117 11.75 3.67 28.75
C LEU A 117 11.02 4.61 29.72
N SER A 118 11.22 4.48 31.04
CA SER A 118 10.61 5.36 32.05
C SER A 118 11.01 6.84 31.93
N ARG A 119 12.09 7.13 31.19
CA ARG A 119 12.60 8.47 30.90
C ARG A 119 12.21 8.96 29.50
N SER A 120 11.34 8.22 28.79
CA SER A 120 10.83 8.64 27.49
C SER A 120 10.27 10.06 27.58
N PRO A 121 10.65 10.97 26.66
CA PRO A 121 10.11 12.32 26.64
C PRO A 121 8.65 12.36 26.15
N ILE A 122 8.18 11.26 25.55
CA ILE A 122 6.87 11.14 24.93
C ILE A 122 6.14 9.92 25.51
N TRP A 123 4.89 10.13 25.94
CA TRP A 123 3.97 9.12 26.43
C TRP A 123 2.67 9.20 25.64
N GLN A 124 2.09 8.06 25.27
CA GLN A 124 0.83 8.06 24.48
C GLN A 124 -0.39 8.44 25.34
N LEU A 125 -0.35 8.17 26.65
CA LEU A 125 -1.44 8.49 27.59
C LEU A 125 -0.93 9.22 28.84
N PHE A 126 -0.35 8.49 29.79
CA PHE A 126 0.13 9.04 31.06
C PHE A 126 1.54 8.52 31.37
N PRO A 127 2.35 9.28 32.13
CA PRO A 127 3.64 8.80 32.61
C PRO A 127 3.50 7.53 33.46
N PRO A 128 4.46 6.61 33.42
CA PRO A 128 4.40 5.33 34.12
C PRO A 128 4.57 5.53 35.63
N THR A 129 3.86 4.73 36.41
CA THR A 129 4.01 4.66 37.87
C THR A 129 4.59 3.32 38.34
N ASN A 130 4.62 2.32 37.46
CA ASN A 130 5.06 0.96 37.72
C ASN A 130 5.50 0.26 36.41
N VAL A 131 6.02 -0.97 36.51
CA VAL A 131 6.45 -1.75 35.34
C VAL A 131 5.28 -2.13 34.40
N PRO A 132 4.10 -2.58 34.88
CA PRO A 132 2.94 -2.78 34.03
C PRO A 132 2.53 -1.58 33.16
N ASP A 133 2.73 -0.35 33.64
CA ASP A 133 2.48 0.87 32.87
C ASP A 133 3.47 1.02 31.71
N LEU A 134 4.74 0.67 31.91
CA LEU A 134 5.75 0.65 30.83
C LEU A 134 5.41 -0.37 29.74
N ILE A 135 4.96 -1.57 30.14
CA ILE A 135 4.50 -2.59 29.19
C ILE A 135 3.26 -2.09 28.43
N HIS A 136 2.38 -1.36 29.10
CA HIS A 136 1.21 -0.77 28.48
C HIS A 136 1.59 0.31 27.45
N GLU A 137 2.56 1.17 27.75
CA GLU A 137 3.10 2.14 26.79
C GLU A 137 3.64 1.45 25.53
N LEU A 138 4.40 0.35 25.68
CA LEU A 138 4.85 -0.43 24.52
C LEU A 138 3.65 -0.95 23.70
N ALA A 139 2.59 -1.44 24.35
CA ALA A 139 1.38 -1.86 23.65
C ALA A 139 0.73 -0.69 22.87
N LEU A 140 0.69 0.51 23.44
CA LEU A 140 0.16 1.72 22.80
C LEU A 140 0.99 2.14 21.58
N ARG A 141 2.32 2.03 21.64
CA ARG A 141 3.20 2.25 20.49
C ARG A 141 2.88 1.26 19.36
N PHE A 142 2.73 -0.02 19.67
CA PHE A 142 2.32 -1.01 18.67
C PHE A 142 0.88 -0.80 18.17
N TYR A 143 -0.05 -0.29 18.97
CA TYR A 143 -1.37 0.15 18.48
C TYR A 143 -1.24 1.23 17.42
N ARG A 144 -0.34 2.20 17.61
CA ARG A 144 -0.07 3.26 16.63
C ARG A 144 0.57 2.69 15.35
N LEU A 145 1.50 1.75 15.47
CA LEU A 145 2.06 1.04 14.30
C LEU A 145 0.97 0.30 13.52
N ARG A 146 0.12 -0.46 14.23
CA ARG A 146 -1.00 -1.17 13.62
C ARG A 146 -1.98 -0.22 12.91
N ALA A 147 -2.25 0.95 13.50
CA ALA A 147 -3.08 1.97 12.85
C ALA A 147 -2.45 2.51 11.56
N ALA A 148 -1.12 2.74 11.54
CA ALA A 148 -0.40 3.15 10.35
C ALA A 148 -0.43 2.07 9.25
N ILE A 149 -0.20 0.79 9.62
CA ILE A 149 -0.34 -0.36 8.70
C ILE A 149 -1.76 -0.43 8.13
N ARG A 150 -2.79 -0.23 8.97
CA ARG A 150 -4.19 -0.24 8.55
C ARG A 150 -4.49 0.88 7.55
N GLN A 151 -3.98 2.08 7.79
CA GLN A 151 -4.14 3.20 6.86
C GLN A 151 -3.49 2.89 5.51
N PHE A 152 -2.27 2.36 5.52
CA PHE A 152 -1.58 1.94 4.31
C PHE A 152 -2.36 0.88 3.52
N LYS A 153 -2.91 -0.13 4.23
CA LYS A 153 -3.80 -1.12 3.64
C LYS A 153 -5.03 -0.51 2.99
N TYR A 154 -5.69 0.45 3.65
CA TYR A 154 -6.87 1.09 3.09
C TYR A 154 -6.58 1.80 1.77
N THR A 155 -5.47 2.53 1.67
CA THR A 155 -5.07 3.18 0.42
C THR A 155 -4.88 2.17 -0.71
N VAL A 156 -4.24 1.02 -0.46
CA VAL A 156 -4.07 -0.02 -1.49
C VAL A 156 -5.40 -0.62 -1.93
N VAL A 157 -6.31 -0.89 -0.98
CA VAL A 157 -7.65 -1.43 -1.27
C VAL A 157 -8.51 -0.43 -2.04
N GLU A 158 -8.46 0.85 -1.68
CA GLU A 158 -9.20 1.91 -2.37
C GLU A 158 -8.78 2.03 -3.84
N VAL A 159 -7.47 2.12 -4.11
CA VAL A 159 -6.95 2.18 -5.49
C VAL A 159 -7.32 0.90 -6.27
N TYR A 160 -7.31 -0.25 -5.60
CA TYR A 160 -7.74 -1.52 -6.19
C TYR A 160 -9.22 -1.51 -6.59
N ASP A 161 -10.12 -1.11 -5.69
CA ASP A 161 -11.56 -1.09 -5.94
C ASP A 161 -11.92 -0.08 -7.04
N GLU A 162 -11.29 1.09 -7.03
CA GLU A 162 -11.51 2.12 -8.04
C GLU A 162 -11.00 1.71 -9.44
N SER A 163 -9.99 0.84 -9.51
CA SER A 163 -9.47 0.33 -10.78
C SER A 163 -10.53 -0.38 -11.62
N PHE A 164 -11.50 -1.05 -11.00
CA PHE A 164 -12.59 -1.73 -11.70
C PHE A 164 -13.53 -0.74 -12.39
N GLY A 165 -13.90 0.32 -11.67
CA GLY A 165 -14.70 1.41 -12.21
C GLY A 165 -13.98 2.07 -13.39
N LEU A 166 -12.69 2.35 -13.21
CA LEU A 166 -11.87 3.00 -14.23
C LEU A 166 -11.70 2.13 -15.49
N LYS A 167 -11.52 0.81 -15.34
CA LYS A 167 -11.44 -0.14 -16.47
C LYS A 167 -12.67 -0.05 -17.36
N LEU A 168 -13.85 0.01 -16.74
CA LEU A 168 -15.12 0.10 -17.45
C LEU A 168 -15.24 1.43 -18.21
N VAL A 169 -14.89 2.54 -17.56
CA VAL A 169 -14.93 3.87 -18.18
C VAL A 169 -13.98 3.95 -19.36
N PHE A 170 -12.73 3.51 -19.16
CA PHE A 170 -11.73 3.48 -20.21
C PHE A 170 -12.19 2.65 -21.41
N SER A 171 -12.63 1.41 -21.17
CA SER A 171 -13.08 0.51 -22.24
C SER A 171 -14.24 1.12 -23.03
N ARG A 172 -15.26 1.66 -22.34
CA ARG A 172 -16.42 2.30 -22.97
C ARG A 172 -16.05 3.53 -23.79
N ALA A 173 -15.14 4.36 -23.28
CA ALA A 173 -14.68 5.54 -23.99
C ALA A 173 -13.91 5.17 -25.26
N MET A 174 -12.97 4.22 -25.16
CA MET A 174 -12.16 3.77 -26.29
C MET A 174 -13.00 3.08 -27.38
N ASP A 175 -14.03 2.33 -26.98
CA ASP A 175 -14.96 1.66 -27.90
C ASP A 175 -16.12 2.53 -28.39
N HIS A 176 -16.21 3.77 -27.91
CA HIS A 176 -17.26 4.67 -28.36
C HIS A 176 -17.10 4.97 -29.86
N ARG A 177 -18.23 5.04 -30.58
CA ARG A 177 -18.24 5.43 -31.99
C ARG A 177 -17.68 6.85 -32.16
N SER A 178 -16.83 7.07 -33.15
CA SER A 178 -16.26 8.42 -33.41
C SER A 178 -17.27 9.39 -34.05
N CYS A 179 -18.40 8.88 -34.56
CA CYS A 179 -19.49 9.66 -35.15
C CYS A 179 -20.83 8.93 -34.94
N GLN A 180 -21.96 9.63 -35.08
CA GLN A 180 -23.28 9.01 -34.88
C GLN A 180 -23.74 8.14 -36.06
N CYS A 181 -23.22 8.40 -37.25
CA CYS A 181 -23.67 7.75 -38.48
C CYS A 181 -23.01 6.38 -38.73
N HIS A 182 -21.92 6.03 -38.03
CA HIS A 182 -21.21 4.76 -38.21
C HIS A 182 -20.80 4.13 -36.87
N VAL A 183 -20.71 2.81 -36.84
CA VAL A 183 -20.18 2.07 -35.67
C VAL A 183 -18.66 2.17 -35.62
N THR A 184 -17.99 2.16 -36.77
CA THR A 184 -16.55 2.34 -36.92
C THR A 184 -16.24 3.56 -37.80
N PRO A 185 -15.09 4.21 -37.60
CA PRO A 185 -14.06 3.91 -36.60
C PRO A 185 -14.49 4.32 -35.17
N THR A 186 -13.96 3.64 -34.16
CA THR A 186 -14.14 4.00 -32.75
C THR A 186 -13.20 5.13 -32.34
N VAL A 187 -13.40 5.70 -31.15
CA VAL A 187 -12.55 6.75 -30.58
C VAL A 187 -11.09 6.35 -30.59
N VAL A 188 -10.75 5.14 -30.11
CA VAL A 188 -9.35 4.73 -30.05
C VAL A 188 -8.69 4.64 -31.44
N GLN A 189 -9.44 4.20 -32.45
CA GLN A 189 -8.93 4.09 -33.83
C GLN A 189 -8.63 5.47 -34.41
N GLU A 190 -9.48 6.45 -34.12
CA GLU A 190 -9.26 7.82 -34.54
C GLU A 190 -8.16 8.54 -33.72
N LEU A 191 -8.01 8.22 -32.42
CA LEU A 191 -6.89 8.75 -31.63
C LEU A 191 -5.53 8.36 -32.25
N PHE A 192 -5.40 7.13 -32.76
CA PHE A 192 -4.17 6.67 -33.45
C PHE A 192 -4.03 7.14 -34.90
N ARG A 193 -5.02 7.83 -35.46
CA ARG A 193 -4.99 8.31 -36.84
C ARG A 193 -3.99 9.44 -37.06
N GLN A 194 -3.75 10.24 -36.02
CA GLN A 194 -2.81 11.37 -36.03
C GLN A 194 -1.83 11.24 -34.85
N PRO A 195 -0.53 11.53 -35.05
CA PRO A 195 0.46 11.47 -33.97
C PRO A 195 0.12 12.34 -32.76
N GLU A 196 -0.50 13.50 -32.99
CA GLU A 196 -0.81 14.50 -31.95
C GLU A 196 -1.93 14.04 -31.01
N THR A 197 -2.84 13.18 -31.49
CA THR A 197 -3.94 12.63 -30.71
C THR A 197 -3.65 11.26 -30.11
N ALA A 198 -2.57 10.61 -30.58
CA ALA A 198 -2.24 9.25 -30.17
C ALA A 198 -1.92 9.19 -28.66
N PRO A 199 -2.49 8.23 -27.91
CA PRO A 199 -2.13 8.02 -26.51
C PRO A 199 -0.64 7.71 -26.40
N VAL A 200 0.02 8.33 -25.43
CA VAL A 200 1.39 7.95 -25.05
C VAL A 200 1.31 6.62 -24.31
N TRP A 201 1.94 5.59 -24.87
CA TRP A 201 1.92 4.24 -24.30
C TRP A 201 3.23 3.50 -24.57
N ASP A 202 3.68 2.72 -23.59
CA ASP A 202 4.98 2.03 -23.59
C ASP A 202 4.89 0.65 -24.27
N ILE A 203 4.43 0.60 -25.52
CA ILE A 203 4.44 -0.62 -26.35
C ILE A 203 5.06 -0.38 -27.72
N ASP A 204 5.80 -1.39 -28.19
CA ASP A 204 6.28 -1.47 -29.56
C ASP A 204 5.16 -1.99 -30.45
N TYR A 205 4.42 -1.06 -31.07
CA TYR A 205 3.35 -1.40 -32.00
C TYR A 205 3.88 -2.22 -33.19
N SER A 206 3.19 -3.29 -33.56
CA SER A 206 3.62 -4.16 -34.68
C SER A 206 3.42 -3.51 -36.05
N SER A 207 2.61 -2.45 -36.12
CA SER A 207 2.22 -1.79 -37.36
C SER A 207 2.02 -0.30 -37.17
N SER A 208 2.21 0.48 -38.24
CA SER A 208 1.80 1.89 -38.32
C SER A 208 0.29 2.06 -38.56
N ASN A 209 -0.44 0.98 -38.86
CA ASN A 209 -1.88 1.03 -39.10
C ASN A 209 -2.64 1.39 -37.82
N ALA A 210 -3.41 2.48 -37.85
CA ALA A 210 -4.14 3.01 -36.70
C ALA A 210 -5.10 1.99 -36.05
N SER A 211 -5.77 1.15 -36.85
CA SER A 211 -6.69 0.12 -36.33
C SER A 211 -5.96 -1.00 -35.59
N LEU A 212 -4.78 -1.41 -36.09
CA LEU A 212 -3.95 -2.40 -35.40
C LEU A 212 -3.38 -1.82 -34.11
N ARG A 213 -2.82 -0.61 -34.16
CA ARG A 213 -2.32 0.10 -32.97
C ARG A 213 -3.38 0.27 -31.89
N ALA A 214 -4.59 0.64 -32.29
CA ALA A 214 -5.72 0.77 -31.38
C ALA A 214 -6.08 -0.56 -30.70
N ALA A 215 -6.07 -1.67 -31.45
CA ALA A 215 -6.34 -2.99 -30.91
C ALA A 215 -5.26 -3.44 -29.92
N GLU A 216 -3.98 -3.25 -30.28
CA GLU A 216 -2.82 -3.57 -29.42
C GLU A 216 -2.83 -2.75 -28.13
N TYR A 217 -3.06 -1.43 -28.23
CA TYR A 217 -3.18 -0.54 -27.08
C TYR A 217 -4.29 -0.99 -26.12
N LYS A 218 -5.49 -1.24 -26.64
CA LYS A 218 -6.62 -1.69 -25.82
C LYS A 218 -6.35 -3.04 -25.16
N PHE A 219 -5.78 -3.98 -25.92
CA PHE A 219 -5.47 -5.31 -25.42
C PHE A 219 -4.46 -5.24 -24.26
N ASP A 220 -3.39 -4.48 -24.45
CA ASP A 220 -2.34 -4.35 -23.45
C ASP A 220 -2.80 -3.56 -22.21
N VAL A 221 -3.58 -2.47 -22.36
CA VAL A 221 -4.20 -1.80 -21.20
C VAL A 221 -5.15 -2.73 -20.44
N ALA A 222 -5.95 -3.55 -21.15
CA ALA A 222 -6.82 -4.52 -20.50
C ALA A 222 -6.03 -5.60 -19.74
N ALA A 223 -4.89 -6.04 -20.28
CA ALA A 223 -3.96 -6.93 -19.59
C ALA A 223 -3.34 -6.27 -18.36
N LEU A 224 -2.98 -4.99 -18.44
CA LEU A 224 -2.44 -4.22 -17.32
C LEU A 224 -3.43 -4.12 -16.16
N PHE A 225 -4.71 -3.87 -16.41
CA PHE A 225 -5.74 -3.89 -15.34
C PHE A 225 -5.83 -5.25 -14.65
N SER A 226 -5.75 -6.35 -15.41
CA SER A 226 -5.80 -7.70 -14.85
C SER A 226 -4.54 -8.01 -14.02
N ALA A 227 -3.36 -7.60 -14.50
CA ALA A 227 -2.11 -7.73 -13.77
C ALA A 227 -2.13 -6.89 -12.48
N PHE A 228 -2.56 -5.63 -12.56
CA PHE A 228 -2.68 -4.73 -11.41
C PHE A 228 -3.64 -5.30 -10.36
N SER A 229 -4.81 -5.82 -10.77
CA SER A 229 -5.75 -6.47 -9.86
C SER A 229 -5.11 -7.64 -9.09
N SER A 230 -4.30 -8.46 -9.77
CA SER A 230 -3.58 -9.56 -9.13
C SER A 230 -2.54 -9.07 -8.11
N VAL A 231 -1.74 -8.05 -8.47
CA VAL A 231 -0.73 -7.46 -7.59
C VAL A 231 -1.37 -6.83 -6.36
N SER A 232 -2.39 -5.99 -6.55
CA SER A 232 -3.06 -5.29 -5.47
C SER A 232 -3.77 -6.24 -4.50
N SER A 233 -4.37 -7.32 -5.00
CA SER A 233 -4.94 -8.38 -4.16
C SER A 233 -3.87 -9.05 -3.28
N ARG A 234 -2.72 -9.42 -3.86
CA ARG A 234 -1.58 -9.99 -3.11
C ARG A 234 -1.04 -9.03 -2.07
N MET A 235 -0.86 -7.76 -2.42
CA MET A 235 -0.44 -6.72 -1.47
C MET A 235 -1.46 -6.56 -0.33
N GLY A 236 -2.76 -6.56 -0.64
CA GLY A 236 -3.82 -6.49 0.36
C GLY A 236 -3.77 -7.65 1.36
N LEU A 237 -3.50 -8.87 0.88
CA LEU A 237 -3.30 -10.05 1.75
C LEU A 237 -2.03 -9.94 2.59
N PHE A 238 -0.91 -9.51 2.00
CA PHE A 238 0.34 -9.30 2.74
C PHE A 238 0.15 -8.29 3.88
N LEU A 239 -0.51 -7.17 3.60
CA LEU A 239 -0.80 -6.12 4.57
C LEU A 239 -1.78 -6.58 5.65
N GLU A 240 -2.73 -7.44 5.31
CA GLU A 240 -3.61 -8.06 6.30
C GLU A 240 -2.81 -8.96 7.26
N VAL A 241 -1.91 -9.81 6.74
CA VAL A 241 -1.06 -10.64 7.61
C VAL A 241 -0.17 -9.79 8.51
N LEU A 242 0.44 -8.73 7.95
CA LEU A 242 1.23 -7.79 8.73
C LEU A 242 0.39 -7.11 9.83
N TYR A 243 -0.83 -6.67 9.50
CA TYR A 243 -1.77 -6.10 10.46
C TYR A 243 -2.09 -7.08 11.61
N GLN A 244 -2.39 -8.34 11.28
CA GLN A 244 -2.70 -9.38 12.26
C GLN A 244 -1.49 -9.72 13.14
N ARG A 245 -0.27 -9.72 12.58
CA ARG A 245 0.96 -9.93 13.36
C ARG A 245 1.21 -8.80 14.34
N ALA A 246 1.02 -7.54 13.91
CA ALA A 246 1.10 -6.40 14.81
C ALA A 246 0.05 -6.49 15.94
N ASP A 247 -1.17 -6.93 15.64
CA ASP A 247 -2.20 -7.20 16.65
C ASP A 247 -1.79 -8.31 17.62
N GLY A 248 -1.17 -9.38 17.13
CA GLY A 248 -0.60 -10.45 17.96
C GLY A 248 0.43 -9.94 18.97
N VAL A 249 1.33 -9.03 18.55
CA VAL A 249 2.33 -8.41 19.45
C VAL A 249 1.64 -7.58 20.54
N ILE A 250 0.63 -6.77 20.16
CA ILE A 250 -0.17 -5.98 21.10
C ILE A 250 -0.84 -6.89 22.14
N ASN A 251 -1.52 -7.94 21.70
CA ASN A 251 -2.22 -8.86 22.59
C ASN A 251 -1.26 -9.54 23.57
N LYS A 252 -0.08 -9.97 23.11
CA LYS A 252 0.95 -10.55 23.98
C LYS A 252 1.51 -9.53 24.97
N LEU A 253 1.72 -8.27 24.57
CA LEU A 253 2.13 -7.20 25.50
C LEU A 253 1.09 -6.96 26.59
N LEU A 254 -0.20 -6.89 26.22
CA LEU A 254 -1.28 -6.74 27.20
C LEU A 254 -1.35 -7.92 28.18
N GLN A 255 -1.09 -9.15 27.71
CA GLN A 255 -0.98 -10.33 28.56
C GLN A 255 0.30 -10.36 29.41
N ALA A 256 1.37 -9.67 29.00
CA ALA A 256 2.59 -9.55 29.79
C ALA A 256 2.42 -8.64 31.01
N LYS A 257 1.45 -7.70 30.98
CA LYS A 257 1.12 -6.84 32.13
C LYS A 257 0.70 -7.62 33.38
N SER A 258 0.11 -8.81 33.21
CA SER A 258 -0.32 -9.66 34.32
C SER A 258 0.80 -10.55 34.88
N ALA A 259 2.03 -10.42 34.37
CA ALA A 259 3.16 -11.16 34.91
C ALA A 259 3.36 -10.85 36.39
N SER A 260 3.43 -11.91 37.20
CA SER A 260 3.56 -11.79 38.65
C SER A 260 5.01 -11.62 39.09
N ARG A 261 5.96 -12.18 38.32
CA ARG A 261 7.39 -12.22 38.62
C ARG A 261 8.25 -11.85 37.41
N LEU A 262 9.46 -11.34 37.65
CA LEU A 262 10.41 -10.98 36.58
C LEU A 262 10.73 -12.13 35.62
N GLY A 263 10.87 -13.35 36.11
CA GLY A 263 11.13 -14.52 35.26
C GLY A 263 9.99 -14.81 34.28
N GLU A 264 8.74 -14.67 34.73
CA GLU A 264 7.55 -14.82 33.88
C GLU A 264 7.49 -13.71 32.83
N LEU A 265 7.75 -12.46 33.24
CA LEU A 265 7.81 -11.33 32.32
C LEU A 265 8.89 -11.54 31.26
N ASN A 266 10.10 -11.94 31.65
CA ASN A 266 11.21 -12.19 30.72
C ASN A 266 10.88 -13.29 29.70
N PHE A 267 10.21 -14.36 30.12
CA PHE A 267 9.75 -15.41 29.22
C PHE A 267 8.76 -14.87 28.17
N LYS A 268 7.77 -14.08 28.61
CA LYS A 268 6.79 -13.44 27.71
C LYS A 268 7.47 -12.45 26.74
N LEU A 269 8.37 -11.60 27.25
CA LEU A 269 9.08 -10.58 26.47
C LEU A 269 9.96 -11.17 25.35
N ALA A 270 10.56 -12.35 25.55
CA ALA A 270 11.31 -13.03 24.51
C ALA A 270 10.43 -13.32 23.27
N SER A 271 9.25 -13.92 23.47
CA SER A 271 8.31 -14.20 22.37
C SER A 271 7.72 -12.94 21.74
N ILE A 272 7.53 -11.89 22.53
CA ILE A 272 7.02 -10.60 22.04
C ILE A 272 8.08 -9.93 21.15
N THR A 273 9.35 -9.96 21.55
CA THR A 273 10.48 -9.40 20.79
C THR A 273 10.65 -10.10 19.45
N GLU A 274 10.55 -11.43 19.43
CA GLU A 274 10.57 -12.23 18.19
C GLU A 274 9.43 -11.79 17.26
N GLY A 275 8.19 -11.73 17.75
CA GLY A 275 7.04 -11.30 16.94
C GLY A 275 7.16 -9.85 16.44
N GLY A 276 7.69 -8.94 17.25
CA GLY A 276 7.98 -7.56 16.84
C GLY A 276 9.05 -7.49 15.73
N THR A 277 10.10 -8.29 15.86
CA THR A 277 11.18 -8.39 14.87
C THR A 277 10.66 -8.95 13.54
N GLU A 278 9.81 -9.98 13.57
CA GLU A 278 9.15 -10.51 12.37
C GLU A 278 8.25 -9.46 11.69
N CYS A 279 7.50 -8.66 12.47
CA CYS A 279 6.70 -7.56 11.92
C CYS A 279 7.58 -6.54 11.20
N LEU A 280 8.69 -6.12 11.81
CA LEU A 280 9.61 -5.17 11.22
C LEU A 280 10.29 -5.72 9.96
N ALA A 281 10.65 -7.01 9.96
CA ALA A 281 11.20 -7.67 8.79
C ALA A 281 10.23 -7.60 7.60
N MET A 282 8.95 -7.95 7.81
CA MET A 282 7.93 -7.85 6.77
C MET A 282 7.72 -6.41 6.27
N ILE A 283 7.68 -5.42 7.17
CA ILE A 283 7.57 -4.00 6.76
C ILE A 283 8.79 -3.59 5.91
N SER A 284 9.98 -4.04 6.30
CA SER A 284 11.22 -3.74 5.59
C SER A 284 11.26 -4.41 4.22
N GLU A 285 10.81 -5.66 4.10
CA GLU A 285 10.68 -6.36 2.82
C GLU A 285 9.74 -5.61 1.86
N LEU A 286 8.59 -5.12 2.35
CA LEU A 286 7.66 -4.33 1.58
C LEU A 286 8.26 -2.99 1.12
N GLU A 287 8.92 -2.26 2.02
CA GLU A 287 9.56 -0.98 1.70
C GLU A 287 10.66 -1.17 0.65
N ILE A 288 11.55 -2.16 0.84
CA ILE A 288 12.63 -2.48 -0.11
C ILE A 288 12.07 -2.85 -1.48
N TRP A 289 10.97 -3.60 -1.51
CA TRP A 289 10.31 -3.97 -2.76
C TRP A 289 9.71 -2.75 -3.47
N LEU A 290 9.07 -1.83 -2.74
CA LEU A 290 8.49 -0.60 -3.29
C LEU A 290 9.53 0.43 -3.74
N ARG A 291 10.72 0.42 -3.12
CA ARG A 291 11.83 1.33 -3.46
C ARG A 291 12.47 1.02 -4.82
N LYS A 292 12.49 -0.26 -5.20
CA LYS A 292 13.05 -0.74 -6.46
C LYS A 292 12.16 -0.35 -7.64
#